data_AF-E8T3K4-F1
#
_entry.id   AF-E8T3K4-F1
#
_cell.length_a   1.000
_cell.length_b   1.000
_cell.length_c   1.000
_cell.angle_alpha   90.00
_cell.angle_beta   90.00
_cell.angle_gamma   90.00
#
_symmetry.space_group_name_H-M   'P 1'
#
loop_
_entity.id
_entity.type
_entity.pdbx_description
1 polymer ?
#
loop_
_entity_poly.entity_id
_entity_poly.type
_entity_poly.pdbx_seq_one_letter_code
_entity_poly.pdbx_strand_id
1 'polypeptide(L)'
;MNWTMFLWGLVVFLVISLPTITGLMRINSALKFLQSSPSGDFNPLGAIKPGGFAYALTFSFKITFLTAVILDYVEYVKQVYYIVSLYLFFLMIDFIVQYSGKEFATLSLNFKSAFVGASLPVFTIFFLNWVIQRRFRKLIPAEAENYKKGVRSPALKSFDQKG
;
A
#
# COMPACT_ATOMS: atom_id res chain seq x y z
N MET A 1 15.02 10.55 25.88
CA MET A 1 14.58 10.49 24.47
C MET A 1 15.39 11.50 23.68
N ASN A 2 16.03 11.11 22.57
CA ASN A 2 16.78 12.05 21.71
C ASN A 2 15.87 12.52 20.56
N TRP A 3 15.39 13.76 20.64
CA TRP A 3 14.47 14.33 19.64
C TRP A 3 15.06 14.44 18.24
N THR A 4 16.35 14.73 18.14
CA THR A 4 17.05 14.81 16.85
C THR A 4 17.04 13.45 16.16
N MET A 5 17.35 12.39 16.90
CA MET A 5 17.35 11.02 16.36
C MET A 5 15.94 10.53 16.04
N PHE A 6 14.94 10.91 16.85
CA PHE A 6 13.53 10.67 16.55
C PHE A 6 13.11 11.28 15.21
N LEU A 7 13.42 12.56 14.99
CA LEU A 7 13.10 13.26 13.73
C LEU A 7 13.82 12.63 12.54
N TRP A 8 15.09 12.27 12.68
CA TRP A 8 15.83 11.60 11.62
C TRP A 8 15.25 10.22 11.29
N GLY A 9 14.90 9.43 12.29
CA GLY A 9 14.23 8.14 12.10
C GLY A 9 12.90 8.29 11.34
N LEU A 10 12.10 9.30 11.69
CA LEU A 10 10.87 9.63 10.99
C LEU A 10 11.13 10.06 9.54
N VAL A 11 12.03 11.01 9.30
CA VAL A 11 12.32 11.56 7.96
C VAL A 11 12.86 10.48 7.03
N VAL A 12 13.85 9.70 7.46
CA VAL A 12 14.46 8.64 6.64
C VAL A 12 13.41 7.60 6.24
N PHE A 13 12.63 7.11 7.21
CA PHE A 13 11.58 6.15 6.88
C PHE A 13 10.45 6.75 6.07
N LEU A 14 10.10 8.03 6.25
CA LEU A 14 9.15 8.72 5.37
C LEU A 14 9.65 8.77 3.93
N VAL A 15 10.91 9.10 3.69
CA VAL A 15 11.50 9.15 2.34
C VAL A 15 11.45 7.76 1.68
N ILE A 16 11.78 6.71 2.42
CA ILE A 16 11.74 5.33 1.92
C ILE A 16 10.30 4.86 1.68
N SER A 17 9.37 5.23 2.57
CA SER A 17 7.99 4.71 2.59
C SER A 17 7.01 5.50 1.74
N LEU A 18 7.26 6.77 1.44
CA LEU A 18 6.31 7.64 0.74
C LEU A 18 5.80 7.06 -0.59
N PRO A 19 6.68 6.53 -1.47
CA PRO A 19 6.24 5.93 -2.72
C PRO A 19 5.30 4.74 -2.49
N THR A 20 5.60 3.90 -1.51
CA THR A 20 4.76 2.74 -1.16
C THR A 20 3.44 3.18 -0.51
N ILE A 21 3.45 4.17 0.39
CA ILE A 21 2.23 4.72 1.01
C ILE A 21 1.30 5.29 -0.07
N THR A 22 1.86 6.12 -0.96
CA THR A 22 1.08 6.73 -2.05
C THR A 22 0.54 5.68 -3.03
N GLY A 23 1.33 4.67 -3.37
CA GLY A 23 0.91 3.52 -4.16
C GLY A 23 -0.26 2.74 -3.52
N LEU A 24 -0.11 2.34 -2.26
CA LEU A 24 -1.16 1.65 -1.52
C LEU A 24 -2.43 2.51 -1.39
N MET A 25 -2.31 3.82 -1.20
CA MET A 25 -3.48 4.72 -1.18
C MET A 25 -4.21 4.72 -2.53
N ARG A 26 -3.49 4.69 -3.66
CA ARG A 26 -4.09 4.56 -5.00
C ARG A 26 -4.84 3.24 -5.13
N ILE A 27 -4.23 2.11 -4.76
CA ILE A 27 -4.90 0.80 -4.75
C ILE A 27 -6.16 0.82 -3.89
N ASN A 28 -6.07 1.36 -2.66
CA ASN A 28 -7.21 1.45 -1.76
C ASN A 28 -8.35 2.30 -2.35
N SER A 29 -8.03 3.38 -3.07
CA SER A 29 -9.02 4.20 -3.76
C SER A 29 -9.70 3.45 -4.91
N ALA A 30 -8.94 2.70 -5.72
CA ALA A 30 -9.48 1.86 -6.79
C ALA A 30 -10.39 0.75 -6.24
N LEU A 31 -10.02 0.13 -5.11
CA LEU A 31 -10.86 -0.87 -4.45
C LEU A 31 -12.10 -0.27 -3.80
N LYS A 32 -12.02 0.94 -3.24
CA LYS A 32 -13.21 1.67 -2.76
C LYS A 32 -14.18 1.92 -3.90
N PHE A 33 -13.68 2.35 -5.06
CA PHE A 33 -14.48 2.58 -6.25
C PHE A 33 -15.18 1.31 -6.74
N LEU A 34 -14.48 0.17 -6.76
CA LEU A 34 -15.08 -1.12 -7.11
C LEU A 34 -16.17 -1.57 -6.12
N GLN A 35 -16.04 -1.23 -4.84
CA GLN A 35 -17.04 -1.56 -3.82
C GLN A 35 -18.26 -0.64 -3.83
N SER A 36 -18.10 0.63 -4.20
CA SER A 36 -19.18 1.62 -4.20
C SER A 36 -20.15 1.48 -5.38
N SER A 37 -19.86 0.62 -6.36
CA SER A 37 -20.65 0.51 -7.60
C SER A 37 -21.31 -0.87 -7.76
N PRO A 38 -22.42 -1.18 -7.05
CA PRO A 38 -23.29 -2.29 -7.44
C PRO A 38 -24.18 -1.94 -8.65
N SER A 39 -24.49 -0.66 -8.87
CA SER A 39 -25.53 -0.22 -9.83
C SER A 39 -25.38 1.22 -10.38
N GLY A 40 -24.23 1.88 -10.23
CA GLY A 40 -24.07 3.30 -10.63
C GLY A 40 -23.30 3.50 -11.93
N ASP A 41 -23.73 4.48 -12.72
CA ASP A 41 -23.02 4.98 -13.90
C ASP A 41 -21.54 5.22 -13.58
N PHE A 42 -20.67 4.60 -14.37
CA PHE A 42 -19.23 4.77 -14.28
C PHE A 42 -18.87 6.24 -14.49
N ASN A 43 -18.46 6.91 -13.41
CA ASN A 43 -17.86 8.23 -13.51
C ASN A 43 -16.34 8.13 -13.27
N PRO A 44 -15.53 8.07 -14.35
CA PRO A 44 -14.07 7.98 -14.23
C PRO A 44 -13.47 9.19 -13.50
N LEU A 45 -14.16 10.34 -13.46
CA LEU A 45 -13.72 11.54 -12.74
C LEU A 45 -13.65 11.34 -11.22
N GLY A 46 -14.43 10.42 -10.66
CA GLY A 46 -14.33 10.03 -9.25
C GLY A 46 -13.09 9.20 -8.91
N ALA A 47 -12.56 8.47 -9.91
CA ALA A 47 -11.27 7.77 -9.82
C ALA A 47 -10.08 8.69 -10.16
N ILE A 48 -10.35 9.86 -10.78
CA ILE A 48 -9.39 10.93 -11.07
C ILE A 48 -9.26 11.85 -9.85
N LYS A 49 -8.75 11.32 -8.74
CA LYS A 49 -7.93 12.13 -7.82
C LYS A 49 -6.46 12.01 -8.25
N PRO A 50 -5.59 13.01 -7.96
CA PRO A 50 -4.30 13.16 -8.62
C PRO A 50 -3.44 11.90 -8.44
N GLY A 51 -3.35 11.09 -9.49
CA GLY A 51 -2.78 9.73 -9.44
C GLY A 51 -3.56 8.68 -10.25
N GLY A 52 -4.85 8.92 -10.53
CA GLY A 52 -5.68 8.03 -11.36
C GLY A 52 -5.40 8.11 -12.88
N PHE A 53 -4.69 9.14 -13.33
CA PHE A 53 -4.39 9.37 -14.75
C PHE A 53 -3.48 8.30 -15.38
N ALA A 54 -2.69 7.60 -14.56
CA ALA A 54 -1.86 6.49 -15.04
C ALA A 54 -2.70 5.31 -15.52
N TYR A 55 -3.85 5.03 -14.90
CA TYR A 55 -4.70 3.88 -15.24
C TYR A 55 -5.50 4.07 -16.54
N ALA A 56 -5.69 5.30 -17.02
CA ALA A 56 -6.33 5.54 -18.31
C ALA A 56 -5.32 5.46 -19.48
N LEU A 57 -4.04 5.79 -19.23
CA LEU A 57 -3.00 5.87 -20.27
C LEU A 57 -2.21 4.58 -20.47
N THR A 58 -2.11 3.68 -19.49
CA THR A 58 -1.45 2.38 -19.68
C THR A 58 -2.32 1.32 -20.36
N PHE A 59 -3.62 1.59 -20.58
CA PHE A 59 -4.59 0.63 -21.14
C PHE A 59 -4.80 0.80 -22.65
N SER A 60 -3.71 0.82 -23.40
CA SER A 60 -3.76 0.07 -24.65
C SER A 60 -3.61 -1.41 -24.26
N PHE A 61 -4.56 -2.26 -24.67
CA PHE A 61 -4.59 -3.74 -24.52
C PHE A 61 -5.25 -4.37 -23.27
N LYS A 62 -6.48 -4.90 -23.51
CA LYS A 62 -7.00 -6.24 -23.12
C LYS A 62 -7.08 -6.69 -21.64
N ILE A 63 -6.50 -6.01 -20.66
CA ILE A 63 -6.54 -6.44 -19.25
C ILE A 63 -7.81 -5.91 -18.55
N THR A 64 -8.41 -6.65 -17.61
CA THR A 64 -9.55 -6.16 -16.81
C THR A 64 -9.06 -5.20 -15.71
N PHE A 65 -9.82 -4.13 -15.40
CA PHE A 65 -9.43 -3.11 -14.40
C PHE A 65 -9.02 -3.71 -13.04
N LEU A 66 -9.74 -4.72 -12.54
CA LEU A 66 -9.39 -5.43 -11.31
C LEU A 66 -8.03 -6.15 -11.41
N THR A 67 -7.72 -6.77 -12.55
CA THR A 67 -6.44 -7.46 -12.78
C THR A 67 -5.27 -6.48 -12.73
N ALA A 68 -5.41 -5.29 -13.30
CA ALA A 68 -4.36 -4.26 -13.19
C ALA A 68 -4.17 -3.77 -11.75
N VAL A 69 -5.27 -3.58 -11.00
CA VAL A 69 -5.20 -3.22 -9.58
C VAL A 69 -4.53 -4.32 -8.76
N ILE A 70 -4.72 -5.60 -9.09
CA ILE A 70 -4.02 -6.72 -8.45
C ILE A 70 -2.52 -6.70 -8.79
N LEU A 71 -2.17 -6.53 -10.06
CA LEU A 71 -0.76 -6.52 -10.51
C LEU A 71 0.04 -5.38 -9.86
N ASP A 72 -0.53 -4.17 -9.83
CA ASP A 72 0.08 -3.01 -9.18
C ASP A 72 0.17 -3.23 -7.66
N TYR A 73 -0.85 -3.83 -7.04
CA TYR A 73 -0.81 -4.20 -5.63
C TYR A 73 0.31 -5.18 -5.28
N VAL A 74 0.56 -6.21 -6.11
CA VAL A 74 1.64 -7.19 -5.87
C VAL A 74 3.00 -6.50 -5.79
N GLU A 75 3.24 -5.47 -6.60
CA GLU A 75 4.49 -4.72 -6.56
C GLU A 75 4.63 -3.92 -5.26
N TYR A 76 3.58 -3.24 -4.81
CA TYR A 76 3.61 -2.55 -3.51
C TYR A 76 3.74 -3.51 -2.34
N VAL A 77 3.19 -4.72 -2.41
CA VAL A 77 3.37 -5.75 -1.38
C VAL A 77 4.85 -6.13 -1.21
N LYS A 78 5.60 -6.28 -2.31
CA LYS A 78 7.05 -6.53 -2.22
C LYS A 78 7.76 -5.39 -1.50
N GLN A 79 7.40 -4.14 -1.81
CA GLN A 79 7.95 -2.96 -1.14
C GLN A 79 7.58 -2.91 0.35
N VAL A 80 6.34 -3.26 0.71
CA VAL A 80 5.93 -3.37 2.12
C VAL A 80 6.83 -4.37 2.86
N TYR A 81 7.02 -5.57 2.31
CA TYR A 81 7.89 -6.57 2.93
C TYR A 81 9.32 -6.08 3.05
N TYR A 82 9.86 -5.43 2.02
CA TYR A 82 11.19 -4.83 2.07
C TYR A 82 11.32 -3.81 3.22
N ILE A 83 10.38 -2.87 3.35
CA ILE A 83 10.41 -1.83 4.40
C ILE A 83 10.26 -2.45 5.79
N VAL A 84 9.37 -3.43 5.95
CA VAL A 84 9.18 -4.14 7.23
C VAL A 84 10.42 -4.96 7.59
N SER A 85 11.02 -5.67 6.63
CA SER A 85 12.26 -6.41 6.83
C SER A 85 13.42 -5.49 7.22
N LEU A 86 13.53 -4.32 6.59
CA LEU A 86 14.53 -3.31 6.94
C LEU A 86 14.32 -2.78 8.36
N TYR A 87 13.07 -2.51 8.75
CA TYR A 87 12.73 -2.11 10.12
C TYR A 87 13.11 -3.19 11.15
N LEU A 88 12.80 -4.47 10.88
CA LEU A 88 13.15 -5.60 11.75
C LEU A 88 14.66 -5.83 11.83
N PHE A 89 15.37 -5.68 10.71
CA PHE A 89 16.83 -5.79 10.65
C PHE A 89 17.50 -4.76 11.56
N PHE A 90 17.05 -3.50 11.49
CA PHE A 90 17.56 -2.45 12.35
C PHE A 90 17.20 -2.71 13.83
N LEU A 91 16.01 -3.20 14.14
CA LEU A 91 15.65 -3.63 15.51
C LEU A 91 16.62 -4.69 16.06
N MET A 92 17.00 -5.65 15.22
CA MET A 92 18.00 -6.66 15.57
C MET A 92 19.38 -6.04 15.84
N ILE A 93 19.79 -5.03 15.05
CA ILE A 93 21.03 -4.29 15.31
C ILE A 93 20.99 -3.63 16.67
N ASP A 94 19.91 -2.92 17.03
CA ASP A 94 19.80 -2.30 18.36
C ASP A 94 19.82 -3.35 19.48
N PHE A 95 19.20 -4.51 19.28
CA PHE A 95 19.32 -5.61 20.22
C PHE A 95 20.78 -6.02 20.43
N ILE A 96 21.55 -6.23 19.36
CA ILE A 96 22.99 -6.56 19.46
C ILE A 96 23.75 -5.45 20.21
N VAL A 97 23.51 -4.19 19.88
CA VAL A 97 24.15 -3.02 20.51
C VAL A 97 23.85 -2.97 22.01
N GLN A 98 22.63 -3.28 22.44
CA GLN A 98 22.25 -3.33 23.85
C GLN A 98 23.05 -4.36 24.66
N TYR A 99 23.42 -5.49 24.06
CA TYR A 99 24.19 -6.56 24.72
C TYR A 99 25.70 -6.46 24.49
N SER A 100 26.19 -5.49 23.71
CA SER A 100 27.61 -5.36 23.35
C SER A 100 28.45 -4.63 24.41
N GLY A 101 27.84 -4.09 25.47
CA GLY A 101 28.55 -3.47 26.60
C GLY A 101 28.08 -2.05 26.92
N LYS A 102 28.49 -1.54 28.09
CA LYS A 102 28.04 -0.24 28.62
C LYS A 102 28.49 0.96 27.78
N GLU A 103 29.59 0.83 27.06
CA GLU A 103 30.14 1.85 26.16
C GLU A 103 29.17 2.22 25.02
N PHE A 104 28.28 1.29 24.66
CA PHE A 104 27.29 1.49 23.60
C PHE A 104 25.93 2.00 24.08
N ALA A 105 25.78 2.34 25.37
CA ALA A 105 24.50 2.78 25.94
C ALA A 105 23.94 4.03 25.22
N THR A 106 24.79 5.00 24.92
CA THR A 106 24.40 6.21 24.18
C THR A 106 23.96 5.89 22.75
N LEU A 107 24.65 4.94 22.10
CA LEU A 107 24.32 4.50 20.75
C LEU A 107 22.95 3.80 20.72
N SER A 108 22.71 2.87 21.64
CA SER A 108 21.38 2.22 21.75
C SER A 108 20.27 3.22 22.03
N LEU A 109 20.50 4.23 22.87
CA LEU A 109 19.50 5.26 23.17
C LEU A 109 19.12 6.09 21.92
N ASN A 110 20.11 6.36 21.06
CA ASN A 110 19.89 7.01 19.77
C ASN A 110 19.13 6.11 18.80
N PHE A 111 19.52 4.84 18.69
CA PHE A 111 18.81 3.84 17.88
C PHE A 111 17.34 3.71 18.30
N LYS A 112 17.07 3.51 19.59
CA LYS A 112 15.70 3.46 20.14
C LYS A 112 14.90 4.70 19.78
N SER A 113 15.48 5.89 19.93
CA SER A 113 14.80 7.14 19.57
C SER A 113 14.46 7.21 18.08
N ALA A 114 15.38 6.77 17.20
CA ALA A 114 15.15 6.69 15.77
C ALA A 114 14.07 5.66 15.39
N PHE A 115 14.00 4.50 16.05
CA PHE A 115 12.92 3.52 15.83
C PHE A 115 11.55 4.06 16.16
N VAL A 116 11.43 4.78 17.26
CA VAL A 116 10.16 5.40 17.64
C VAL A 116 9.71 6.35 16.53
N GLY A 117 10.62 7.12 15.92
CA GLY A 117 10.31 7.94 14.74
C GLY A 117 9.93 7.13 13.50
N ALA A 118 10.66 6.06 13.21
CA ALA A 118 10.42 5.16 12.08
C ALA A 118 9.12 4.35 12.20
N SER A 119 8.61 4.15 13.41
CA SER A 119 7.43 3.33 13.65
C SER A 119 6.17 3.87 12.96
N LEU A 120 5.99 5.19 12.92
CA LEU A 120 4.81 5.83 12.34
C LEU A 120 4.61 5.48 10.84
N PRO A 121 5.59 5.68 9.94
CA PRO A 121 5.44 5.30 8.53
C PRO A 121 5.30 3.78 8.35
N VAL A 122 6.03 2.97 9.13
CA VAL A 122 5.95 1.50 9.04
C VAL A 122 4.56 0.99 9.41
N PHE A 123 3.99 1.46 10.52
CA PHE A 123 2.63 1.12 10.92
C PHE A 123 1.59 1.64 9.95
N THR A 124 1.81 2.81 9.35
CA THR A 124 0.93 3.36 8.31
C THR A 124 0.88 2.43 7.10
N ILE A 125 2.03 1.97 6.60
CA ILE A 125 2.09 0.99 5.50
C ILE A 125 1.39 -0.31 5.90
N PHE A 126 1.69 -0.84 7.08
CA PHE A 126 1.12 -2.10 7.55
C PHE A 126 -0.41 -2.03 7.61
N PHE A 127 -0.95 -0.95 8.16
CA PHE A 127 -2.39 -0.73 8.24
C PHE A 127 -3.03 -0.56 6.86
N LEU A 128 -2.42 0.22 5.96
CA LEU A 128 -2.90 0.37 4.59
C LEU A 128 -2.93 -0.98 3.85
N ASN A 129 -1.85 -1.75 3.96
CA ASN A 129 -1.76 -3.08 3.37
C ASN A 129 -2.86 -4.00 3.91
N TRP A 130 -3.07 -4.02 5.23
CA TRP A 130 -4.12 -4.81 5.85
C TRP A 130 -5.52 -4.44 5.33
N VAL A 131 -5.84 -3.15 5.26
CA VAL A 131 -7.13 -2.67 4.74
C VAL A 131 -7.34 -3.14 3.29
N ILE A 132 -6.30 -3.06 2.46
CA ILE A 132 -6.35 -3.48 1.05
C ILE A 132 -6.56 -5.00 0.93
N GLN A 133 -5.81 -5.81 1.69
CA GLN A 133 -5.99 -7.28 1.70
C GLN A 133 -7.42 -7.67 2.06
N ARG A 134 -8.01 -7.03 3.08
CA ARG A 134 -9.40 -7.26 3.47
C ARG A 134 -10.39 -6.93 2.34
N ARG A 135 -10.12 -5.87 1.55
CA ARG A 135 -10.95 -5.50 0.41
C ARG A 135 -10.84 -6.51 -0.73
N PHE A 136 -9.63 -6.95 -1.08
CA PHE A 136 -9.42 -7.99 -2.08
C PHE A 136 -10.09 -9.32 -1.69
N ARG A 137 -9.96 -9.73 -0.42
CA ARG A 137 -10.60 -10.96 0.09
C ARG A 137 -12.13 -10.96 -0.07
N LYS A 138 -12.76 -9.78 -0.14
CA LYS A 138 -14.19 -9.63 -0.41
C LYS A 138 -14.50 -9.55 -1.91
N LEU A 139 -13.71 -8.80 -2.68
CA LEU A 139 -13.97 -8.51 -4.09
C LEU A 139 -13.66 -9.70 -5.02
N ILE A 140 -12.55 -10.40 -4.80
CA ILE A 140 -12.12 -11.53 -5.65
C ILE A 140 -13.19 -12.64 -5.72
N PRO A 141 -13.72 -13.16 -4.60
CA PRO A 141 -14.75 -14.21 -4.68
C PRO A 141 -16.06 -13.70 -5.30
N ALA A 142 -16.45 -12.44 -5.04
CA ALA A 142 -17.64 -11.85 -5.62
C ALA A 142 -17.54 -11.75 -7.16
N GLU A 143 -16.40 -11.29 -7.68
CA GLU A 143 -16.16 -11.22 -9.13
C GLU A 143 -16.03 -12.61 -9.77
N ALA A 144 -15.42 -13.58 -9.07
CA ALA A 144 -15.36 -14.96 -9.54
C ALA A 144 -16.76 -15.59 -9.65
N GLU A 145 -17.67 -15.30 -8.70
CA GLU A 145 -19.06 -15.72 -8.79
C GLU A 145 -19.82 -15.01 -9.92
N ASN A 146 -19.62 -13.71 -10.11
CA ASN A 146 -20.24 -12.96 -11.21
C ASN A 146 -19.80 -13.51 -12.57
N TYR A 147 -18.51 -13.82 -12.73
CA TYR A 147 -17.98 -14.46 -13.93
C TYR A 147 -18.62 -15.83 -14.19
N LYS A 148 -18.72 -16.68 -13.15
CA LYS A 148 -19.41 -17.98 -13.26
C LYS A 148 -20.88 -17.84 -13.66
N LYS A 149 -21.56 -16.79 -13.18
CA LYS A 149 -22.97 -16.49 -13.49
C LYS A 149 -23.15 -15.76 -14.84
N GLY A 150 -22.07 -15.51 -15.59
CA GLY A 150 -22.12 -14.75 -16.85
C GLY A 150 -22.52 -13.28 -16.68
N VAL A 151 -22.54 -12.77 -15.44
CA VAL A 151 -22.89 -11.38 -15.14
C VAL A 151 -21.68 -10.52 -15.46
N ARG A 152 -21.83 -9.58 -16.40
CA ARG A 152 -20.75 -8.62 -16.72
C ARG A 152 -20.36 -7.85 -15.46
N SER A 153 -19.07 -7.90 -15.13
CA SER A 153 -18.50 -7.16 -14.01
C SER A 153 -18.89 -5.68 -14.11
N PRO A 154 -19.28 -5.02 -13.01
CA PRO A 154 -19.55 -3.57 -12.99
C PRO A 154 -18.38 -2.76 -13.56
N ALA A 155 -17.16 -3.26 -13.41
CA ALA A 155 -15.94 -2.65 -13.95
C ALA A 155 -15.81 -2.74 -15.47
N LEU A 156 -16.56 -3.61 -16.14
CA LEU A 156 -16.55 -3.80 -17.60
C LEU A 156 -17.76 -3.15 -18.30
N LYS A 157 -18.87 -2.95 -17.58
CA LYS A 157 -20.11 -2.40 -18.16
C LYS A 157 -19.95 -1.02 -18.82
N SER A 158 -18.96 -0.24 -18.42
CA SER A 158 -18.74 1.14 -18.89
C SER A 158 -17.61 1.31 -19.89
N PHE A 159 -16.70 0.34 -19.98
CA PHE A 159 -15.63 0.34 -20.99
C PHE A 159 -16.07 -0.35 -22.29
N ASP A 160 -17.18 -1.09 -22.24
CA ASP A 160 -17.86 -1.64 -23.40
C ASP A 160 -18.68 -0.53 -24.11
N GLN A 161 -18.01 0.58 -24.46
CA GLN A 161 -18.55 1.52 -25.44
C GLN A 161 -18.37 0.91 -26.83
N LYS A 162 -19.24 -0.04 -27.19
CA LYS A 162 -19.91 -0.10 -28.50
C LYS A 162 -20.75 -1.37 -28.66
N GLY A 163 -22.02 -1.12 -28.98
CA GLY A 163 -23.11 -2.04 -29.28
C GLY A 163 -24.40 -1.29 -29.08
#